data_AF-A0A2N1U9H6-F1
#
_entry.id   AF-A0A2N1U9H6-F1
#
_cell.length_a   1.000
_cell.length_b   1.000
_cell.length_c   1.000
_cell.angle_alpha   90.00
_cell.angle_beta   90.00
_cell.angle_gamma   90.00
#
_symmetry.space_group_name_H-M   'P 1'
#
loop_
_entity.id
_entity.type
_entity.pdbx_description
1 polymer ?
#
loop_
_entity_poly.entity_id
_entity_poly.type
_entity_poly.pdbx_seq_one_letter_code
_entity_poly.pdbx_strand_id
1 'polypeptide(L)'
;MKKTRVICIITVFILAAGTISQAANLYVPADYGTIQEAINAASPNDTINIASGDYYENLLVNKANLNFIGANASTPGSETRSDETNIIGYVKITSNNISFDGFKLTDGNQVPAGDKAGLYIVGGTSGHIIQYNLFTRTGAAPNEPDLFRGIINEFGGVSSLQIKHNKFTGWHTGVYLQNADAQVTDNVMTGNYVGMSIDGAVSVTIAYNSFIDNGLEGLGIGPPPVTLLTLEHNCFSGNSTAVANWQSVEINAEYNSWGDASGPYNSASNPDGMGDAVSDNVDYSPWLAVCCGDPLHKYPVGDLSNDCRVNFRDFAAFASAWLSSEGDGNWNPICNFESGDSDIDMLDLDIFASHWLECTASQCD
;
A
#
# COMPACT_ATOMS: atom_id res chain seq x y z
N MET A 1 -19.85 70.67 40.66
CA MET A 1 -19.26 69.31 40.68
C MET A 1 -20.18 68.37 39.90
N LYS A 2 -19.81 67.99 38.67
CA LYS A 2 -20.58 67.04 37.85
C LYS A 2 -20.34 65.62 38.36
N LYS A 3 -21.40 64.89 38.71
CA LYS A 3 -21.33 63.47 39.11
C LYS A 3 -21.27 62.60 37.85
N THR A 4 -20.10 62.07 37.53
CA THR A 4 -19.94 61.07 36.47
C THR A 4 -20.47 59.73 36.97
N ARG A 5 -21.53 59.20 36.33
CA ARG A 5 -22.03 57.84 36.59
C ARG A 5 -21.21 56.87 35.73
N VAL A 6 -20.48 55.97 36.39
CA VAL A 6 -19.83 54.83 35.73
C VAL A 6 -20.89 53.75 35.53
N ILE A 7 -21.20 53.43 34.28
CA ILE A 7 -22.04 52.30 33.91
C ILE A 7 -21.10 51.09 33.76
N CYS A 8 -21.24 50.11 34.63
CA CYS A 8 -20.52 48.84 34.56
C CYS A 8 -21.26 47.92 33.58
N ILE A 9 -20.71 47.70 32.39
CA ILE A 9 -21.22 46.72 31.43
C ILE A 9 -20.68 45.36 31.85
N ILE A 10 -21.55 44.50 32.39
CA ILE A 10 -21.23 43.09 32.63
C ILE A 10 -21.40 42.37 31.30
N THR A 11 -20.29 42.12 30.60
CA THR A 11 -20.28 41.25 29.42
C THR A 11 -20.36 39.81 29.89
N VAL A 12 -21.52 39.18 29.70
CA VAL A 12 -21.70 37.74 29.93
C VAL A 12 -21.03 37.01 28.77
N PHE A 13 -19.85 36.44 29.02
CA PHE A 13 -19.26 35.44 28.12
C PHE A 13 -20.05 34.13 28.29
N ILE A 14 -20.92 33.84 27.32
CA ILE A 14 -21.47 32.50 27.17
C ILE A 14 -20.34 31.64 26.60
N LEU A 15 -19.66 30.86 27.44
CA LEU A 15 -18.87 29.74 26.93
C LEU A 15 -19.85 28.78 26.27
N ALA A 16 -19.89 28.77 24.95
CA ALA A 16 -20.42 27.63 24.22
C ALA A 16 -19.51 26.45 24.56
N ALA A 17 -19.94 25.61 25.50
CA ALA A 17 -19.36 24.30 25.69
C ALA A 17 -19.65 23.51 24.42
N GLY A 18 -18.69 23.51 23.48
CA GLY A 18 -18.74 22.63 22.33
C GLY A 18 -18.81 21.21 22.87
N THR A 19 -19.91 20.51 22.60
CA THR A 19 -20.00 19.09 22.89
C THR A 19 -18.93 18.40 22.07
N ILE A 20 -17.93 17.82 22.74
CA ILE A 20 -17.03 16.87 22.10
C ILE A 20 -17.91 15.65 21.77
N SER A 21 -18.33 15.53 20.52
CA SER A 21 -19.00 14.31 20.06
C SER A 21 -17.97 13.20 20.15
N GLN A 22 -18.30 12.12 20.87
CA GLN A 22 -17.50 10.92 20.86
C GLN A 22 -17.48 10.35 19.43
N ALA A 23 -16.32 9.89 18.97
CA ALA A 23 -16.20 9.15 17.72
C ALA A 23 -17.16 7.96 17.72
N ALA A 24 -18.06 7.91 16.75
CA ALA A 24 -19.02 6.83 16.60
C ALA A 24 -18.45 5.71 15.71
N ASN A 25 -18.97 4.50 15.91
CA ASN A 25 -18.82 3.40 14.96
C ASN A 25 -20.10 3.32 14.13
N LEU A 26 -19.97 3.45 12.81
CA LEU A 26 -21.05 3.29 11.85
C LEU A 26 -20.85 1.96 11.12
N TYR A 27 -21.90 1.15 11.02
CA TYR A 27 -21.80 -0.18 10.42
C TYR A 27 -22.53 -0.26 9.08
N VAL A 28 -21.85 -0.79 8.06
CA VAL A 28 -22.43 -1.05 6.74
C VAL A 28 -22.41 -2.56 6.50
N PRO A 29 -23.53 -3.23 6.19
CA PRO A 29 -24.85 -2.65 5.91
C PRO A 29 -25.79 -2.52 7.14
N ALA A 30 -25.32 -2.75 8.36
CA ALA A 30 -26.19 -2.94 9.52
C ALA A 30 -26.97 -1.68 9.94
N ASP A 31 -26.32 -0.51 9.90
CA ASP A 31 -26.93 0.79 10.22
C ASP A 31 -27.30 1.59 8.96
N TYR A 32 -26.52 1.42 7.89
CA TYR A 32 -26.67 2.14 6.62
C TYR A 32 -26.65 1.15 5.46
N GLY A 33 -27.54 1.31 4.48
CA GLY A 33 -27.65 0.36 3.37
C GLY A 33 -26.48 0.41 2.39
N THR A 34 -25.76 1.55 2.36
CA THR A 34 -24.62 1.79 1.47
C THR A 34 -23.46 2.46 2.21
N ILE A 35 -22.26 2.41 1.64
CA ILE A 35 -21.09 3.08 2.20
C ILE A 35 -21.26 4.60 2.10
N GLN A 36 -21.81 5.11 0.99
CA GLN A 36 -22.03 6.55 0.85
C GLN A 36 -23.04 7.09 1.88
N GLU A 37 -24.07 6.34 2.26
CA GLU A 37 -24.99 6.73 3.33
C GLU A 37 -24.27 6.89 4.68
N ALA A 38 -23.38 5.95 5.02
CA ALA A 38 -22.56 6.05 6.23
C ALA A 38 -21.64 7.28 6.19
N ILE A 39 -20.98 7.55 5.05
CA ILE A 39 -20.17 8.77 4.87
C ILE A 39 -21.03 10.03 5.07
N ASN A 40 -22.23 10.06 4.49
CA ASN A 40 -23.15 11.18 4.60
C ASN A 40 -23.63 11.42 6.05
N ALA A 41 -23.70 10.38 6.88
CA ALA A 41 -24.08 10.47 8.28
C ALA A 41 -22.90 10.77 9.23
N ALA A 42 -21.67 10.37 8.86
CA ALA A 42 -20.51 10.47 9.73
C ALA A 42 -20.17 11.89 10.21
N SER A 43 -19.63 12.00 11.40
CA SER A 43 -18.96 13.18 11.92
C SER A 43 -17.43 12.99 11.86
N PRO A 44 -16.62 14.07 11.91
CA PRO A 44 -15.17 13.91 12.00
C PRO A 44 -14.76 13.01 13.17
N ASN A 45 -13.77 12.16 12.94
CA ASN A 45 -13.25 11.11 13.84
C ASN A 45 -14.08 9.82 13.92
N ASP A 46 -15.23 9.73 13.23
CA ASP A 46 -15.99 8.49 13.18
C ASP A 46 -15.25 7.38 12.43
N THR A 47 -15.57 6.15 12.80
CA THR A 47 -15.10 4.94 12.13
C THR A 47 -16.27 4.29 11.39
N ILE A 48 -16.09 4.07 10.09
CA ILE A 48 -17.05 3.38 9.24
C ILE A 48 -16.52 1.95 9.05
N ASN A 49 -17.22 0.99 9.66
CA ASN A 49 -16.92 -0.43 9.61
C ASN A 49 -17.79 -1.06 8.52
N ILE A 50 -17.17 -1.63 7.49
CA ILE A 50 -17.86 -2.20 6.33
C ILE A 50 -17.63 -3.70 6.32
N ALA A 51 -18.72 -4.46 6.37
CA ALA A 51 -18.67 -5.91 6.28
C ALA A 51 -18.15 -6.39 4.91
N SER A 52 -17.79 -7.66 4.81
CA SER A 52 -17.47 -8.28 3.53
C SER A 52 -18.69 -8.28 2.60
N GLY A 53 -18.47 -8.06 1.31
CA GLY A 53 -19.51 -7.97 0.30
C GLY A 53 -19.08 -7.13 -0.91
N ASP A 54 -19.86 -7.20 -1.98
CA ASP A 54 -19.67 -6.37 -3.18
C ASP A 54 -20.48 -5.07 -3.07
N TYR A 55 -19.77 -3.94 -3.17
CA TYR A 55 -20.32 -2.58 -3.08
C TYR A 55 -20.12 -1.86 -4.40
N TYR A 56 -21.19 -1.76 -5.19
CA TYR A 56 -21.21 -1.09 -6.50
C TYR A 56 -21.42 0.42 -6.32
N GLU A 57 -20.39 1.13 -5.87
CA GLU A 57 -20.49 2.53 -5.48
C GLU A 57 -19.31 3.37 -5.98
N ASN A 58 -19.59 4.62 -6.35
CA ASN A 58 -18.57 5.66 -6.51
C ASN A 58 -18.63 6.56 -5.26
N LEU A 59 -17.65 6.43 -4.37
CA LEU A 59 -17.65 7.08 -3.07
C LEU A 59 -17.04 8.48 -3.14
N LEU A 60 -17.69 9.42 -2.45
CA LEU A 60 -17.18 10.77 -2.18
C LEU A 60 -16.91 10.92 -0.68
N VAL A 61 -15.63 10.89 -0.30
CA VAL A 61 -15.15 11.09 1.06
C VAL A 61 -14.85 12.58 1.26
N ASN A 62 -15.87 13.33 1.66
CA ASN A 62 -15.84 14.79 1.82
C ASN A 62 -15.89 15.27 3.29
N LYS A 63 -15.57 14.37 4.22
CA LYS A 63 -15.45 14.67 5.65
C LYS A 63 -14.09 14.21 6.14
N ALA A 64 -13.42 15.06 6.90
CA ALA A 64 -12.07 14.83 7.37
C ALA A 64 -12.02 13.92 8.61
N ASN A 65 -10.87 13.31 8.85
CA ASN A 65 -10.61 12.44 10.01
C ASN A 65 -11.52 11.22 10.06
N LEU A 66 -11.81 10.59 8.92
CA LEU A 66 -12.60 9.36 8.91
C LEU A 66 -11.69 8.14 8.80
N ASN A 67 -12.05 7.09 9.55
CA ASN A 67 -11.42 5.78 9.45
C ASN A 67 -12.37 4.82 8.74
N PHE A 68 -11.91 4.19 7.67
CA PHE A 68 -12.63 3.17 6.94
C PHE A 68 -11.97 1.82 7.22
N ILE A 69 -12.77 0.87 7.72
CA ILE A 69 -12.32 -0.48 8.09
C ILE A 69 -13.09 -1.49 7.23
N GLY A 70 -12.39 -2.13 6.30
CA GLY A 70 -12.89 -3.25 5.51
C GLY A 70 -12.67 -4.59 6.21
N ALA A 71 -13.24 -5.66 5.63
CA ALA A 71 -13.24 -7.00 6.21
C ALA A 71 -11.83 -7.57 6.50
N ASN A 72 -10.82 -7.16 5.73
CA ASN A 72 -9.45 -7.65 5.85
C ASN A 72 -8.49 -6.58 6.40
N ALA A 73 -8.99 -5.68 7.26
CA ALA A 73 -8.17 -4.65 7.87
C ALA A 73 -6.97 -5.26 8.60
N SER A 74 -5.81 -4.58 8.52
CA SER A 74 -4.53 -5.05 9.07
C SER A 74 -3.97 -6.37 8.50
N THR A 75 -4.60 -6.93 7.47
CA THR A 75 -4.10 -8.09 6.73
C THR A 75 -3.49 -7.60 5.41
N PRO A 76 -2.20 -7.84 5.09
CA PRO A 76 -1.60 -7.40 3.83
C PRO A 76 -2.36 -7.85 2.58
N GLY A 77 -2.30 -7.05 1.51
CA GLY A 77 -2.90 -7.40 0.22
C GLY A 77 -2.20 -8.59 -0.47
N SER A 78 -0.97 -8.90 -0.06
CA SER A 78 -0.15 -10.01 -0.54
C SER A 78 -0.47 -11.36 0.08
N GLU A 79 -1.27 -11.37 1.15
CA GLU A 79 -1.48 -12.51 2.03
C GLU A 79 -2.76 -13.28 1.70
N THR A 80 -2.95 -14.41 2.40
CA THR A 80 -4.24 -15.09 2.41
C THR A 80 -5.27 -14.24 3.15
N ARG A 81 -6.40 -13.97 2.50
CA ARG A 81 -7.44 -13.06 2.99
C ARG A 81 -8.78 -13.77 3.05
N SER A 82 -9.62 -13.32 3.97
CA SER A 82 -11.01 -13.76 4.09
C SER A 82 -11.89 -13.06 3.03
N ASP A 83 -13.22 -13.28 3.09
CA ASP A 83 -14.17 -12.60 2.22
C ASP A 83 -13.95 -11.08 2.22
N GLU A 84 -13.87 -10.48 1.03
CA GLU A 84 -13.47 -9.07 0.87
C GLU A 84 -14.62 -8.09 1.05
N THR A 85 -14.32 -6.90 1.57
CA THR A 85 -15.11 -5.70 1.28
C THR A 85 -14.67 -5.17 -0.08
N ASN A 86 -15.40 -5.54 -1.12
CA ASN A 86 -15.04 -5.26 -2.51
C ASN A 86 -15.79 -4.05 -3.07
N ILE A 87 -15.08 -2.96 -3.34
CA ILE A 87 -15.63 -1.78 -3.98
C ILE A 87 -15.46 -1.90 -5.49
N ILE A 88 -16.60 -1.87 -6.19
CA ILE A 88 -16.69 -1.94 -7.64
C ILE A 88 -17.16 -0.56 -8.13
N GLY A 89 -16.18 0.31 -8.39
CA GLY A 89 -16.38 1.73 -8.63
C GLY A 89 -15.08 2.49 -8.37
N TYR A 90 -15.15 3.67 -7.75
CA TYR A 90 -13.97 4.40 -7.30
C TYR A 90 -14.19 5.04 -5.92
N VAL A 91 -13.10 5.35 -5.22
CA VAL A 91 -13.11 6.16 -4.00
C VAL A 91 -12.47 7.52 -4.28
N LYS A 92 -13.23 8.61 -4.13
CA LYS A 92 -12.72 9.98 -4.25
C LYS A 92 -12.55 10.63 -2.87
N ILE A 93 -11.32 10.94 -2.51
CA ILE A 93 -10.97 11.62 -1.27
C ILE A 93 -10.84 13.12 -1.52
N THR A 94 -11.63 13.92 -0.80
CA THR A 94 -11.64 15.41 -0.91
C THR A 94 -11.46 16.09 0.44
N SER A 95 -10.99 15.38 1.45
CA SER A 95 -10.86 15.86 2.82
C SER A 95 -9.68 15.20 3.51
N ASN A 96 -9.08 15.88 4.48
CA ASN A 96 -7.81 15.47 5.11
C ASN A 96 -7.98 14.29 6.07
N ASN A 97 -6.85 13.64 6.37
CA ASN A 97 -6.71 12.64 7.42
C ASN A 97 -7.67 11.46 7.23
N ILE A 98 -7.58 10.80 6.07
CA ILE A 98 -8.42 9.63 5.77
C ILE A 98 -7.57 8.38 5.92
N SER A 99 -8.03 7.46 6.76
CA SER A 99 -7.47 6.10 6.85
C SER A 99 -8.36 5.13 6.07
N PHE A 100 -7.77 4.32 5.19
CA PHE A 100 -8.47 3.36 4.35
C PHE A 100 -7.77 2.00 4.43
N ASP A 101 -8.38 1.07 5.17
CA ASP A 101 -7.73 -0.16 5.64
C ASP A 101 -8.54 -1.41 5.28
N GLY A 102 -7.95 -2.34 4.53
CA GLY A 102 -8.48 -3.70 4.41
C GLY A 102 -9.53 -3.93 3.32
N PHE A 103 -9.54 -3.12 2.26
CA PHE A 103 -10.51 -3.23 1.17
C PHE A 103 -9.95 -3.96 -0.05
N LYS A 104 -10.84 -4.50 -0.87
CA LYS A 104 -10.56 -4.78 -2.29
C LYS A 104 -11.17 -3.68 -3.15
N LEU A 105 -10.43 -3.19 -4.15
CA LEU A 105 -10.92 -2.28 -5.18
C LEU A 105 -10.77 -2.95 -6.54
N THR A 106 -11.91 -3.17 -7.21
CA THR A 106 -11.96 -3.89 -8.48
C THR A 106 -12.18 -2.94 -9.65
N ASP A 107 -11.31 -3.04 -10.65
CA ASP A 107 -11.31 -2.37 -11.96
C ASP A 107 -11.19 -0.84 -11.97
N GLY A 108 -11.62 -0.18 -10.91
CA GLY A 108 -11.75 1.27 -10.88
C GLY A 108 -12.89 1.75 -11.79
N ASN A 109 -13.15 3.05 -11.74
CA ASN A 109 -14.12 3.69 -12.63
C ASN A 109 -13.63 5.09 -13.00
N GLN A 110 -14.29 5.73 -13.98
CA GLN A 110 -13.85 7.03 -14.52
C GLN A 110 -13.86 8.10 -13.43
N VAL A 111 -12.69 8.67 -13.16
CA VAL A 111 -12.49 9.73 -12.18
C VAL A 111 -12.44 11.11 -12.87
N PRO A 112 -12.61 12.23 -12.13
CA PRO A 112 -12.63 13.57 -12.72
C PRO A 112 -11.38 13.95 -13.53
N ALA A 113 -10.23 13.34 -13.25
CA ALA A 113 -9.00 13.54 -14.02
C ALA A 113 -9.06 12.96 -15.46
N GLY A 114 -10.08 12.17 -15.80
CA GLY A 114 -10.24 11.53 -17.11
C GLY A 114 -9.78 10.08 -17.12
N ASP A 115 -8.86 9.71 -16.23
CA ASP A 115 -8.42 8.33 -16.00
C ASP A 115 -9.55 7.48 -15.39
N LYS A 116 -9.35 6.17 -15.39
CA LYS A 116 -10.07 5.23 -14.53
C LYS A 116 -9.19 4.87 -13.36
N ALA A 117 -9.72 4.99 -12.15
CA ALA A 117 -8.97 4.63 -10.95
C ALA A 117 -9.79 3.90 -9.89
N GLY A 118 -9.12 3.08 -9.09
CA GLY A 118 -9.69 2.54 -7.86
C GLY A 118 -9.82 3.62 -6.79
N LEU A 119 -8.76 4.38 -6.56
CA LEU A 119 -8.73 5.46 -5.58
C LEU A 119 -8.14 6.75 -6.16
N TYR A 120 -8.85 7.85 -5.95
CA TYR A 120 -8.54 9.18 -6.45
C TYR A 120 -8.44 10.20 -5.32
N ILE A 121 -7.27 10.84 -5.19
CA ILE A 121 -7.01 11.80 -4.12
C ILE A 121 -6.95 13.21 -4.70
N VAL A 122 -7.83 14.08 -4.22
CA VAL A 122 -7.90 15.48 -4.68
C VAL A 122 -6.71 16.29 -4.19
N GLY A 123 -6.26 17.24 -5.00
CA GLY A 123 -5.10 18.07 -4.68
C GLY A 123 -5.34 19.00 -3.49
N GLY A 124 -4.29 19.31 -2.75
CA GLY A 124 -4.33 20.16 -1.55
C GLY A 124 -4.81 19.44 -0.29
N THR A 125 -5.09 18.14 -0.35
CA THR A 125 -5.39 17.35 0.85
C THR A 125 -4.13 16.77 1.48
N SER A 126 -4.22 16.33 2.73
CA SER A 126 -3.08 15.76 3.45
C SER A 126 -3.44 14.69 4.49
N GLY A 127 -2.43 13.93 4.91
CA GLY A 127 -2.48 13.03 6.06
C GLY A 127 -3.21 11.71 5.81
N HIS A 128 -3.23 11.24 4.57
CA HIS A 128 -3.94 10.00 4.22
C HIS A 128 -3.08 8.76 4.49
N ILE A 129 -3.73 7.70 4.92
CA ILE A 129 -3.12 6.37 5.11
C ILE A 129 -3.95 5.37 4.32
N ILE A 130 -3.37 4.84 3.26
CA ILE A 130 -3.97 3.82 2.39
C ILE A 130 -3.21 2.52 2.65
N GLN A 131 -3.84 1.58 3.35
CA GLN A 131 -3.12 0.39 3.83
C GLN A 131 -3.90 -0.91 3.70
N TYR A 132 -3.16 -2.02 3.55
CA TYR A 132 -3.73 -3.38 3.61
C TYR A 132 -4.81 -3.64 2.56
N ASN A 133 -4.80 -2.90 1.45
CA ASN A 133 -5.80 -3.01 0.39
C ASN A 133 -5.32 -3.87 -0.78
N LEU A 134 -6.27 -4.47 -1.49
CA LEU A 134 -6.05 -5.20 -2.73
C LEU A 134 -6.66 -4.41 -3.90
N PHE A 135 -5.82 -3.85 -4.76
CA PHE A 135 -6.22 -3.18 -5.99
C PHE A 135 -6.07 -4.13 -7.17
N THR A 136 -7.17 -4.59 -7.74
CA THR A 136 -7.16 -5.55 -8.86
C THR A 136 -7.88 -4.98 -10.06
N ARG A 137 -7.28 -5.12 -11.24
CA ARG A 137 -7.94 -4.79 -12.51
C ARG A 137 -7.96 -6.00 -13.44
N THR A 138 -9.09 -6.19 -14.08
CA THR A 138 -9.28 -7.06 -15.24
C THR A 138 -8.87 -6.31 -16.50
N GLY A 139 -7.97 -6.90 -17.30
CA GLY A 139 -7.51 -6.33 -18.55
C GLY A 139 -6.00 -6.47 -18.74
N ALA A 140 -5.56 -6.56 -19.99
CA ALA A 140 -4.16 -6.81 -20.35
C ALA A 140 -3.55 -5.57 -21.02
N ALA A 141 -2.79 -4.79 -20.25
CA ALA A 141 -1.78 -3.93 -20.85
C ALA A 141 -0.71 -4.81 -21.55
N PRO A 142 -0.01 -4.35 -22.60
CA PRO A 142 0.09 -2.98 -23.11
C PRO A 142 -1.02 -2.55 -24.08
N ASN A 143 -1.97 -3.42 -24.42
CA ASN A 143 -2.93 -3.15 -25.49
C ASN A 143 -4.04 -2.15 -25.11
N GLU A 144 -3.98 -1.62 -23.89
CA GLU A 144 -4.94 -0.69 -23.30
C GLU A 144 -4.30 0.70 -23.21
N PRO A 145 -5.08 1.79 -23.37
CA PRO A 145 -4.58 3.14 -23.16
C PRO A 145 -3.97 3.34 -21.77
N ASP A 146 -2.99 4.25 -21.69
CA ASP A 146 -2.37 4.69 -20.44
C ASP A 146 -3.31 5.58 -19.61
N LEU A 147 -4.39 4.99 -19.08
CA LEU A 147 -5.48 5.69 -18.37
C LEU A 147 -6.04 4.87 -17.19
N PHE A 148 -5.37 3.80 -16.75
CA PHE A 148 -5.88 2.91 -15.69
C PHE A 148 -4.94 2.88 -14.49
N ARG A 149 -5.45 3.33 -13.33
CA ARG A 149 -4.67 3.57 -12.11
C ARG A 149 -5.22 2.79 -10.92
N GLY A 150 -4.38 2.11 -10.15
CA GLY A 150 -4.82 1.66 -8.82
C GLY A 150 -5.12 2.86 -7.93
N ILE A 151 -4.10 3.71 -7.77
CA ILE A 151 -4.17 5.02 -7.10
C ILE A 151 -3.66 6.11 -8.02
N ILE A 152 -4.34 7.25 -8.04
CA ILE A 152 -3.83 8.50 -8.61
C ILE A 152 -4.24 9.70 -7.76
N ASN A 153 -3.34 10.67 -7.57
CA ASN A 153 -3.66 11.96 -6.96
C ASN A 153 -3.68 13.08 -8.01
N GLU A 154 -4.44 14.15 -7.78
CA GLU A 154 -4.45 15.32 -8.68
C GLU A 154 -3.10 16.05 -8.69
N PHE A 155 -2.78 16.67 -9.83
CA PHE A 155 -1.61 17.54 -10.02
C PHE A 155 -1.45 18.66 -8.97
N GLY A 156 -2.53 19.04 -8.26
CA GLY A 156 -2.46 20.00 -7.15
C GLY A 156 -1.63 19.51 -5.95
N GLY A 157 -1.18 18.27 -5.99
CA GLY A 157 -0.29 17.66 -5.00
C GLY A 157 -1.04 17.22 -3.74
N VAL A 158 -0.49 16.22 -3.06
CA VAL A 158 -0.99 15.69 -1.79
C VAL A 158 0.19 15.59 -0.85
N SER A 159 0.02 15.92 0.43
CA SER A 159 1.11 15.82 1.41
C SER A 159 0.84 14.79 2.50
N SER A 160 1.91 14.25 3.08
CA SER A 160 1.82 13.22 4.13
C SER A 160 0.97 12.02 3.72
N LEU A 161 1.12 11.56 2.47
CA LEU A 161 0.45 10.37 1.97
C LEU A 161 1.26 9.11 2.35
N GLN A 162 0.61 8.15 3.01
CA GLN A 162 1.19 6.82 3.25
C GLN A 162 0.43 5.79 2.41
N ILE A 163 1.15 5.00 1.62
CA ILE A 163 0.63 3.86 0.87
C ILE A 163 1.43 2.65 1.33
N LYS A 164 0.84 1.75 2.11
CA LYS A 164 1.59 0.63 2.70
C LYS A 164 0.86 -0.71 2.77
N HIS A 165 1.58 -1.82 2.62
CA HIS A 165 1.01 -3.17 2.70
C HIS A 165 -0.13 -3.45 1.71
N ASN A 166 -0.21 -2.68 0.62
CA ASN A 166 -1.21 -2.89 -0.42
C ASN A 166 -0.65 -3.82 -1.51
N LYS A 167 -1.55 -4.46 -2.25
CA LYS A 167 -1.21 -5.20 -3.47
C LYS A 167 -1.90 -4.60 -4.70
N PHE A 168 -1.15 -4.41 -5.78
CA PHE A 168 -1.61 -3.86 -7.05
C PHE A 168 -1.38 -4.86 -8.17
N THR A 169 -2.45 -5.25 -8.88
CA THR A 169 -2.36 -6.23 -9.98
C THR A 169 -3.23 -5.87 -11.17
N GLY A 170 -2.67 -6.02 -12.38
CA GLY A 170 -3.37 -5.86 -13.66
C GLY A 170 -3.57 -4.42 -14.13
N TRP A 171 -3.08 -3.42 -13.39
CA TRP A 171 -3.23 -2.01 -13.75
C TRP A 171 -2.31 -1.61 -14.89
N HIS A 172 -2.67 -0.55 -15.63
CA HIS A 172 -1.67 0.09 -16.48
C HIS A 172 -0.60 0.74 -15.60
N THR A 173 -1.01 1.45 -14.54
CA THR A 173 -0.09 1.92 -13.49
C THR A 173 -0.68 1.58 -12.13
N GLY A 174 0.05 0.87 -11.28
CA GLY A 174 -0.43 0.55 -9.92
C GLY A 174 -0.64 1.82 -9.09
N VAL A 175 0.41 2.62 -8.93
CA VAL A 175 0.37 3.90 -8.20
C VAL A 175 0.95 5.01 -9.08
N TYR A 176 0.20 6.08 -9.28
CA TYR A 176 0.68 7.27 -10.01
C TYR A 176 0.65 8.52 -9.13
N LEU A 177 1.85 8.98 -8.75
CA LEU A 177 2.03 10.17 -7.94
C LEU A 177 2.27 11.40 -8.80
N GLN A 178 1.50 12.46 -8.59
CA GLN A 178 1.60 13.73 -9.31
C GLN A 178 1.81 14.87 -8.30
N ASN A 179 3.03 15.42 -8.19
CA ASN A 179 3.39 16.46 -7.22
C ASN A 179 3.07 16.09 -5.75
N ALA A 180 3.28 14.82 -5.36
CA ALA A 180 2.93 14.33 -4.02
C ALA A 180 4.15 14.24 -3.08
N ASP A 181 3.92 14.43 -1.77
CA ASP A 181 4.81 13.96 -0.70
C ASP A 181 4.28 12.64 -0.16
N ALA A 182 5.01 11.55 -0.38
CA ALA A 182 4.52 10.21 -0.13
C ALA A 182 5.56 9.26 0.50
N GLN A 183 5.07 8.35 1.34
CA GLN A 183 5.77 7.16 1.78
C GLN A 183 5.05 5.96 1.16
N VAL A 184 5.73 5.27 0.26
CA VAL A 184 5.24 4.06 -0.40
C VAL A 184 6.10 2.92 0.12
N THR A 185 5.57 2.13 1.05
CA THR A 185 6.36 1.07 1.70
C THR A 185 5.64 -0.26 1.76
N ASP A 186 6.38 -1.36 1.71
CA ASP A 186 5.82 -2.70 1.95
C ASP A 186 4.67 -3.08 1.00
N ASN A 187 4.59 -2.48 -0.19
CA ASN A 187 3.57 -2.82 -1.18
C ASN A 187 4.08 -3.88 -2.15
N VAL A 188 3.15 -4.66 -2.69
CA VAL A 188 3.42 -5.60 -3.78
C VAL A 188 2.76 -5.09 -5.07
N MET A 189 3.56 -4.71 -6.04
CA MET A 189 3.12 -4.24 -7.36
C MET A 189 3.51 -5.29 -8.40
N THR A 190 2.55 -6.15 -8.74
CA THR A 190 2.81 -7.32 -9.58
C THR A 190 1.88 -7.46 -10.78
N GLY A 191 2.44 -7.81 -11.93
CA GLY A 191 1.65 -8.03 -13.15
C GLY A 191 0.91 -6.78 -13.64
N ASN A 192 1.43 -5.59 -13.33
CA ASN A 192 0.96 -4.34 -13.93
C ASN A 192 1.75 -4.06 -15.22
N TYR A 193 1.39 -3.03 -15.98
CA TYR A 193 2.30 -2.56 -17.03
C TYR A 193 3.42 -1.72 -16.44
N VAL A 194 3.05 -0.77 -15.58
CA VAL A 194 3.95 -0.02 -14.74
C VAL A 194 3.55 -0.26 -13.29
N GLY A 195 4.50 -0.62 -12.43
CA GLY A 195 4.23 -0.78 -10.99
C GLY A 195 3.86 0.57 -10.38
N MET A 196 4.78 1.53 -10.46
CA MET A 196 4.61 2.88 -9.93
C MET A 196 5.19 3.94 -10.89
N SER A 197 4.54 5.10 -10.94
CA SER A 197 5.03 6.28 -11.66
C SER A 197 5.04 7.51 -10.77
N ILE A 198 6.02 8.39 -10.96
CA ILE A 198 6.20 9.64 -10.21
C ILE A 198 6.45 10.79 -11.17
N ASP A 199 5.59 11.81 -11.14
CA ASP A 199 5.77 13.05 -11.87
C ASP A 199 5.76 14.25 -10.91
N GLY A 200 6.89 14.95 -10.82
CA GLY A 200 7.03 16.23 -10.12
C GLY A 200 6.88 16.17 -8.59
N ALA A 201 7.02 15.00 -7.98
CA ALA A 201 6.98 14.84 -6.54
C ALA A 201 8.07 15.65 -5.81
N VAL A 202 7.78 16.10 -4.59
CA VAL A 202 8.72 16.90 -3.79
C VAL A 202 9.53 15.99 -2.88
N SER A 203 8.87 15.17 -2.04
CA SER A 203 9.52 14.20 -1.16
C SER A 203 8.88 12.82 -1.27
N VAL A 204 9.63 11.80 -1.73
CA VAL A 204 9.12 10.43 -1.83
C VAL A 204 10.09 9.45 -1.16
N THR A 205 9.55 8.60 -0.30
CA THR A 205 10.23 7.41 0.21
C THR A 205 9.58 6.19 -0.43
N ILE A 206 10.39 5.35 -1.07
CA ILE A 206 10.00 4.11 -1.71
C ILE A 206 10.91 3.04 -1.12
N ALA A 207 10.38 2.26 -0.19
CA ALA A 207 11.19 1.26 0.51
C ALA A 207 10.42 -0.02 0.80
N TYR A 208 11.12 -1.15 0.80
CA TYR A 208 10.52 -2.46 1.14
C TYR A 208 9.38 -2.89 0.20
N ASN A 209 9.24 -2.29 -0.98
CA ASN A 209 8.24 -2.70 -1.95
C ASN A 209 8.78 -3.82 -2.84
N SER A 210 7.87 -4.64 -3.37
CA SER A 210 8.15 -5.65 -4.38
C SER A 210 7.51 -5.26 -5.72
N PHE A 211 8.33 -5.05 -6.73
CA PHE A 211 7.92 -4.77 -8.12
C PHE A 211 8.20 -6.00 -8.96
N ILE A 212 7.17 -6.79 -9.28
CA ILE A 212 7.33 -8.14 -9.83
C ILE A 212 6.58 -8.29 -11.14
N ASP A 213 7.25 -8.75 -12.19
CA ASP A 213 6.61 -9.07 -13.48
C ASP A 213 5.79 -7.90 -14.07
N ASN A 214 6.25 -6.66 -13.90
CA ASN A 214 5.59 -5.52 -14.55
C ASN A 214 6.06 -5.39 -16.01
N GLY A 215 5.10 -5.26 -16.93
CA GLY A 215 5.35 -5.43 -18.36
C GLY A 215 6.28 -4.40 -18.99
N LEU A 216 6.39 -3.20 -18.42
CA LEU A 216 7.26 -2.11 -18.88
C LEU A 216 8.24 -1.68 -17.79
N GLU A 217 7.73 -1.14 -16.69
CA GLU A 217 8.54 -0.53 -15.64
C GLU A 217 8.10 -1.05 -14.27
N GLY A 218 9.05 -1.38 -13.40
CA GLY A 218 8.77 -1.47 -11.96
C GLY A 218 8.42 -0.08 -11.43
N LEU A 219 9.34 0.87 -11.63
CA LEU A 219 9.23 2.26 -11.23
C LEU A 219 9.67 3.21 -12.36
N GLY A 220 8.77 4.08 -12.79
CA GLY A 220 9.04 5.19 -13.70
C GLY A 220 9.11 6.53 -12.97
N ILE A 221 10.15 7.32 -13.21
CA ILE A 221 10.32 8.65 -12.61
C ILE A 221 10.43 9.68 -13.72
N GLY A 222 9.38 10.49 -13.87
CA GLY A 222 9.24 11.53 -14.89
C GLY A 222 9.64 12.93 -14.41
N PRO A 223 9.87 13.88 -15.34
CA PRO A 223 10.16 15.27 -15.01
C PRO A 223 8.93 16.00 -14.43
N PRO A 224 9.13 17.06 -13.63
CA PRO A 224 10.41 17.62 -13.20
C PRO A 224 11.13 16.79 -12.11
N PRO A 225 12.44 17.03 -11.86
CA PRO A 225 13.23 16.33 -10.85
C PRO A 225 12.55 16.18 -9.49
N VAL A 226 12.59 14.97 -8.93
CA VAL A 226 12.15 14.74 -7.54
C VAL A 226 13.17 15.39 -6.62
N THR A 227 12.73 16.21 -5.67
CA THR A 227 13.65 17.03 -4.86
C THR A 227 14.32 16.21 -3.74
N LEU A 228 13.55 15.33 -3.10
CA LEU A 228 14.04 14.40 -2.08
C LEU A 228 13.48 13.01 -2.38
N LEU A 229 14.36 12.09 -2.78
CA LEU A 229 14.02 10.71 -3.07
C LEU A 229 14.84 9.78 -2.16
N THR A 230 14.14 8.88 -1.47
CA THR A 230 14.72 7.70 -0.85
C THR A 230 14.17 6.50 -1.60
N LEU A 231 15.04 5.75 -2.29
CA LEU A 231 14.70 4.56 -3.06
C LEU A 231 15.66 3.45 -2.66
N GLU A 232 15.27 2.66 -1.67
CA GLU A 232 16.15 1.64 -1.06
C GLU A 232 15.33 0.48 -0.52
N HIS A 233 15.95 -0.69 -0.39
CA HIS A 233 15.39 -1.92 0.16
C HIS A 233 14.17 -2.45 -0.62
N ASN A 234 14.03 -2.09 -1.90
CA ASN A 234 13.00 -2.63 -2.78
C ASN A 234 13.53 -3.85 -3.54
N CYS A 235 12.60 -4.71 -3.92
CA CYS A 235 12.84 -5.85 -4.79
C CYS A 235 12.26 -5.56 -6.18
N PHE A 236 13.10 -5.64 -7.21
CA PHE A 236 12.69 -5.63 -8.61
C PHE A 236 13.05 -6.98 -9.23
N SER A 237 12.06 -7.69 -9.80
CA SER A 237 12.29 -8.96 -10.50
C SER A 237 11.27 -9.18 -11.61
N GLY A 238 11.73 -9.57 -12.79
CA GLY A 238 10.86 -9.91 -13.93
C GLY A 238 10.25 -8.69 -14.63
N ASN A 239 10.69 -7.47 -14.30
CA ASN A 239 10.28 -6.26 -14.99
C ASN A 239 11.12 -6.07 -16.27
N SER A 240 10.53 -5.51 -17.34
CA SER A 240 11.31 -5.14 -18.53
C SER A 240 12.41 -4.12 -18.19
N THR A 241 12.06 -3.13 -17.37
CA THR A 241 12.98 -2.18 -16.73
C THR A 241 12.60 -2.09 -15.26
N ALA A 242 13.52 -2.33 -14.33
CA ALA A 242 13.28 -2.15 -12.90
C ALA A 242 12.98 -0.68 -12.57
N VAL A 243 13.93 0.20 -12.90
CA VAL A 243 13.82 1.64 -12.65
C VAL A 243 14.16 2.41 -13.93
N ALA A 244 13.20 3.20 -14.40
CA ALA A 244 13.39 4.13 -15.51
C ALA A 244 13.38 5.57 -15.00
N ASN A 245 14.54 6.21 -15.05
CA ASN A 245 14.71 7.62 -14.74
C ASN A 245 14.66 8.45 -16.04
N TRP A 246 13.53 9.12 -16.25
CA TRP A 246 13.31 10.01 -17.40
C TRP A 246 13.74 11.46 -17.13
N GLN A 247 14.38 11.71 -15.99
CA GLN A 247 14.88 13.01 -15.59
C GLN A 247 16.33 13.23 -16.09
N SER A 248 16.79 14.47 -16.06
CA SER A 248 18.16 14.83 -16.45
C SER A 248 19.16 14.75 -15.29
N VAL A 249 18.73 14.29 -14.12
CA VAL A 249 19.54 14.21 -12.90
C VAL A 249 19.64 12.76 -12.46
N GLU A 250 20.81 12.38 -11.94
CA GLU A 250 21.02 11.06 -11.37
C GLU A 250 20.24 10.89 -10.07
N ILE A 251 19.62 9.72 -9.90
CA ILE A 251 18.95 9.31 -8.67
C ILE A 251 19.78 8.25 -7.96
N ASN A 252 19.79 8.29 -6.62
CA ASN A 252 20.33 7.21 -5.81
C ASN A 252 19.26 6.11 -5.65
N ALA A 253 19.61 4.92 -6.12
CA ALA A 253 18.87 3.67 -6.00
C ALA A 253 19.77 2.55 -5.45
N GLU A 254 20.77 2.90 -4.63
CA GLU A 254 21.58 1.95 -3.89
C GLU A 254 20.70 1.12 -2.95
N TYR A 255 21.22 -0.04 -2.52
CA TYR A 255 20.56 -0.93 -1.59
C TYR A 255 19.18 -1.40 -2.08
N ASN A 256 19.00 -1.60 -3.39
CA ASN A 256 17.86 -2.35 -3.93
C ASN A 256 18.35 -3.70 -4.49
N SER A 257 17.43 -4.65 -4.63
CA SER A 257 17.69 -5.89 -5.37
C SER A 257 17.06 -5.84 -6.75
N TRP A 258 17.78 -6.41 -7.72
CA TRP A 258 17.47 -6.31 -9.14
C TRP A 258 17.13 -7.66 -9.77
N GLY A 259 16.83 -8.67 -8.95
CA GLY A 259 16.39 -9.98 -9.41
C GLY A 259 17.51 -10.95 -9.79
N ASP A 260 18.78 -10.52 -9.73
CA ASP A 260 19.95 -11.39 -9.91
C ASP A 260 21.16 -10.86 -9.10
N ALA A 261 21.99 -11.78 -8.61
CA ALA A 261 23.18 -11.48 -7.82
C ALA A 261 24.22 -10.61 -8.57
N SER A 262 24.24 -10.67 -9.90
CA SER A 262 25.10 -9.84 -10.75
C SER A 262 24.63 -8.38 -10.88
N GLY A 263 23.50 -8.02 -10.26
CA GLY A 263 22.93 -6.68 -10.30
C GLY A 263 22.11 -6.40 -11.56
N PRO A 264 21.65 -5.15 -11.75
CA PRO A 264 20.79 -4.81 -12.87
C PRO A 264 21.61 -4.72 -14.15
N TYR A 265 21.00 -5.04 -15.28
CA TYR A 265 21.60 -4.75 -16.58
C TYR A 265 21.66 -3.24 -16.82
N ASN A 266 22.84 -2.71 -17.12
CA ASN A 266 23.01 -1.40 -17.75
C ASN A 266 24.12 -1.46 -18.80
N SER A 267 23.81 -1.07 -20.04
CA SER A 267 24.74 -1.23 -21.17
C SER A 267 26.08 -0.50 -21.02
N ALA A 268 26.14 0.57 -20.21
CA ALA A 268 27.34 1.37 -20.01
C ALA A 268 28.11 0.97 -18.73
N SER A 269 27.41 0.74 -17.62
CA SER A 269 28.03 0.58 -16.29
C SER A 269 27.94 -0.82 -15.69
N ASN A 270 27.05 -1.70 -16.19
CA ASN A 270 26.99 -3.12 -15.81
C ASN A 270 26.47 -4.00 -16.98
N PRO A 271 27.24 -4.12 -18.09
CA PRO A 271 26.76 -4.77 -19.32
C PRO A 271 26.59 -6.29 -19.20
N ASP A 272 27.16 -6.90 -18.16
CA ASP A 272 27.05 -8.33 -17.89
C ASP A 272 26.00 -8.64 -16.79
N GLY A 273 25.35 -7.62 -16.23
CA GLY A 273 24.28 -7.78 -15.25
C GLY A 273 23.09 -8.55 -15.83
N MET A 274 22.63 -9.57 -15.11
CA MET A 274 21.53 -10.45 -15.52
C MET A 274 20.19 -10.09 -14.87
N GLY A 275 20.20 -9.17 -13.90
CA GLY A 275 18.99 -8.67 -13.28
C GLY A 275 18.21 -7.72 -14.19
N ASP A 276 17.02 -7.33 -13.72
CA ASP A 276 16.15 -6.36 -14.39
C ASP A 276 16.93 -5.09 -14.76
N ALA A 277 16.71 -4.59 -15.97
CA ALA A 277 17.48 -3.47 -16.49
C ALA A 277 17.17 -2.15 -15.75
N VAL A 278 18.14 -1.25 -15.68
CA VAL A 278 17.94 0.13 -15.24
C VAL A 278 18.32 1.10 -16.36
N SER A 279 17.64 2.24 -16.43
CA SER A 279 18.01 3.30 -17.37
C SER A 279 19.34 3.97 -17.01
N ASP A 280 19.80 4.88 -17.86
CA ASP A 280 20.86 5.83 -17.50
C ASP A 280 20.41 6.72 -16.32
N ASN A 281 21.37 7.36 -15.65
CA ASN A 281 21.15 8.24 -14.49
C ASN A 281 20.52 7.54 -13.28
N VAL A 282 20.78 6.25 -13.08
CA VAL A 282 20.39 5.50 -11.89
C VAL A 282 21.67 4.98 -11.23
N ASP A 283 21.99 5.47 -10.03
CA ASP A 283 23.06 4.92 -9.22
C ASP A 283 22.53 3.73 -8.42
N TYR A 284 22.87 2.52 -8.83
CA TYR A 284 22.34 1.28 -8.27
C TYR A 284 23.35 0.52 -7.40
N SER A 285 24.56 1.06 -7.17
CA SER A 285 25.67 0.33 -6.55
C SER A 285 26.17 1.00 -5.26
N PRO A 286 26.18 0.31 -4.10
CA PRO A 286 26.00 -1.14 -3.95
C PRO A 286 24.55 -1.58 -4.11
N TRP A 287 24.34 -2.77 -4.65
CA TRP A 287 23.04 -3.44 -4.69
C TRP A 287 23.01 -4.62 -3.72
N LEU A 288 21.81 -5.10 -3.47
CA LEU A 288 21.55 -6.25 -2.62
C LEU A 288 21.36 -7.49 -3.49
N ALA A 289 21.89 -8.62 -3.01
CA ALA A 289 22.10 -9.79 -3.85
C ALA A 289 20.84 -10.22 -4.61
N VAL A 290 19.71 -10.49 -3.92
CA VAL A 290 18.53 -11.10 -4.55
C VAL A 290 17.23 -10.78 -3.80
N CYS A 291 16.12 -10.82 -4.54
CA CYS A 291 14.76 -10.70 -4.03
C CYS A 291 14.38 -11.96 -3.26
N CYS A 292 13.81 -11.85 -2.05
CA CYS A 292 13.26 -13.04 -1.41
C CYS A 292 11.84 -13.33 -1.89
N GLY A 293 11.49 -14.62 -1.93
CA GLY A 293 10.23 -15.14 -2.45
C GLY A 293 10.25 -15.56 -3.92
N ASP A 294 11.35 -15.33 -4.65
CA ASP A 294 11.46 -15.78 -6.04
C ASP A 294 11.79 -17.30 -6.13
N PRO A 295 11.56 -17.97 -7.28
CA PRO A 295 11.79 -19.42 -7.42
C PRO A 295 13.22 -19.90 -7.10
N LEU A 296 14.23 -19.03 -7.25
CA LEU A 296 15.63 -19.27 -6.92
C LEU A 296 15.97 -18.85 -5.49
N HIS A 297 15.20 -17.93 -4.89
CA HIS A 297 15.40 -17.37 -3.55
C HIS A 297 14.11 -17.42 -2.74
N LYS A 298 13.74 -18.63 -2.31
CA LYS A 298 12.53 -18.87 -1.51
C LYS A 298 12.53 -18.05 -0.23
N TYR A 299 11.34 -17.77 0.27
CA TYR A 299 11.14 -17.26 1.63
C TYR A 299 11.90 -18.11 2.66
N PRO A 300 12.41 -17.50 3.75
CA PRO A 300 12.94 -18.24 4.87
C PRO A 300 11.96 -19.33 5.31
N VAL A 301 12.48 -20.48 5.75
CA VAL A 301 11.61 -21.46 6.42
C VAL A 301 11.04 -20.79 7.66
N GLY A 302 9.72 -20.81 7.85
CA GLY A 302 9.06 -20.10 8.94
C GLY A 302 8.59 -18.69 8.61
N ASP A 303 8.90 -18.14 7.44
CA ASP A 303 8.24 -16.92 6.93
C ASP A 303 6.89 -17.34 6.34
N LEU A 304 5.86 -17.26 7.19
CA LEU A 304 4.49 -17.67 6.88
C LEU A 304 3.68 -16.52 6.29
N SER A 305 4.19 -15.29 6.42
CA SER A 305 3.59 -14.06 5.91
C SER A 305 4.13 -13.61 4.55
N ASN A 306 5.16 -14.31 4.05
CA ASN A 306 5.83 -14.02 2.80
C ASN A 306 6.35 -12.57 2.75
N ASP A 307 6.81 -12.06 3.90
CA ASP A 307 7.33 -10.69 4.06
C ASP A 307 8.86 -10.62 4.17
N CYS A 308 9.52 -11.74 3.90
CA CYS A 308 10.96 -11.96 3.93
C CYS A 308 11.60 -11.95 5.32
N ARG A 309 10.78 -12.00 6.38
CA ARG A 309 11.24 -11.98 7.77
C ARG A 309 10.47 -13.02 8.57
N VAL A 310 11.16 -13.83 9.35
CA VAL A 310 10.53 -14.69 10.36
C VAL A 310 10.37 -13.88 11.66
N ASN A 311 9.17 -13.40 11.91
CA ASN A 311 8.87 -12.47 13.00
C ASN A 311 7.54 -12.78 13.70
N PHE A 312 7.08 -11.85 14.55
CA PHE A 312 5.88 -12.06 15.35
C PHE A 312 4.61 -12.26 14.50
N ARG A 313 4.56 -11.74 13.28
CA ARG A 313 3.47 -11.98 12.34
C ARG A 313 3.41 -13.46 11.96
N ASP A 314 4.54 -14.06 11.61
CA ASP A 314 4.63 -15.48 11.27
C ASP A 314 4.31 -16.35 12.47
N PHE A 315 4.77 -15.94 13.67
CA PHE A 315 4.39 -16.64 14.90
C PHE A 315 2.87 -16.58 15.15
N ALA A 316 2.22 -15.46 14.84
CA ALA A 316 0.77 -15.35 14.98
C ALA A 316 0.04 -16.26 13.98
N ALA A 317 0.52 -16.36 12.74
CA ALA A 317 0.00 -17.29 11.74
C ALA A 317 0.19 -18.74 12.21
N PHE A 318 1.38 -19.10 12.68
CA PHE A 318 1.68 -20.41 13.25
C PHE A 318 0.76 -20.75 14.44
N ALA A 319 0.63 -19.82 15.38
CA ALA A 319 -0.20 -19.99 16.58
C ALA A 319 -1.69 -20.18 16.27
N SER A 320 -2.19 -19.61 15.16
CA SER A 320 -3.59 -19.78 14.75
C SER A 320 -3.93 -21.21 14.31
N ALA A 321 -2.93 -21.95 13.84
CA ALA A 321 -3.04 -23.33 13.38
C ALA A 321 -2.49 -24.35 14.41
N TRP A 322 -2.06 -23.89 15.58
CA TRP A 322 -1.43 -24.71 16.62
C TRP A 322 -2.31 -25.91 17.04
N LEU A 323 -1.71 -27.11 17.09
CA LEU A 323 -2.37 -28.37 17.47
C LEU A 323 -3.57 -28.73 16.61
N SER A 324 -3.52 -28.40 15.32
CA SER A 324 -4.52 -28.82 14.34
C SER A 324 -3.95 -29.84 13.36
N SER A 325 -4.82 -30.64 12.75
CA SER A 325 -4.49 -31.70 11.80
C SER A 325 -5.21 -31.52 10.47
N GLU A 326 -4.73 -32.17 9.41
CA GLU A 326 -5.41 -32.13 8.10
C GLU A 326 -6.91 -32.45 8.22
N GLY A 327 -7.75 -31.49 7.83
CA GLY A 327 -9.21 -31.57 7.93
C GLY A 327 -9.82 -30.72 9.04
N ASP A 328 -9.03 -30.21 9.98
CA ASP A 328 -9.47 -29.22 10.95
C ASP A 328 -9.68 -27.85 10.29
N GLY A 329 -10.67 -27.09 10.78
CA GLY A 329 -11.05 -25.81 10.19
C GLY A 329 -9.98 -24.72 10.30
N ASN A 330 -9.04 -24.87 11.22
CA ASN A 330 -7.90 -23.96 11.42
C ASN A 330 -6.56 -24.57 10.96
N TRP A 331 -6.58 -25.74 10.31
CA TRP A 331 -5.36 -26.35 9.80
C TRP A 331 -4.82 -25.56 8.62
N ASN A 332 -3.50 -25.33 8.65
CA ASN A 332 -2.81 -24.59 7.61
C ASN A 332 -1.55 -25.36 7.17
N PRO A 333 -1.52 -25.90 5.94
CA PRO A 333 -0.42 -26.75 5.49
C PRO A 333 0.94 -26.06 5.47
N ILE A 334 0.99 -24.73 5.41
CA ILE A 334 2.28 -23.99 5.45
C ILE A 334 2.94 -24.01 6.83
N CYS A 335 2.16 -24.27 7.89
CA CYS A 335 2.65 -24.37 9.27
C CYS A 335 3.16 -25.77 9.62
N ASN A 336 2.90 -26.77 8.77
CA ASN A 336 3.47 -28.10 8.90
C ASN A 336 4.79 -28.13 8.13
N PHE A 337 5.89 -27.86 8.84
CA PHE A 337 7.23 -27.77 8.27
C PHE A 337 7.90 -29.13 8.14
N GLU A 338 7.49 -30.08 8.98
CA GLU A 338 8.06 -31.41 9.01
C GLU A 338 7.34 -32.34 8.01
N SER A 339 7.81 -33.59 7.83
CA SER A 339 7.32 -34.47 6.76
C SER A 339 6.84 -35.84 7.25
N GLY A 340 6.75 -36.01 8.57
CA GLY A 340 6.46 -37.22 9.31
C GLY A 340 4.98 -37.42 9.57
N ASP A 341 4.20 -36.36 9.73
CA ASP A 341 2.75 -36.40 9.90
C ASP A 341 2.03 -35.15 9.31
N SER A 342 0.77 -34.95 9.70
CA SER A 342 -0.10 -33.88 9.21
C SER A 342 -0.62 -33.00 10.34
N ASP A 343 0.02 -33.09 11.50
CA ASP A 343 -0.33 -32.39 12.73
C ASP A 343 0.62 -31.20 12.90
N ILE A 344 0.11 -30.05 13.30
CA ILE A 344 0.94 -28.88 13.61
C ILE A 344 1.29 -28.94 15.09
N ASP A 345 2.53 -29.31 15.41
CA ASP A 345 2.93 -29.66 16.77
C ASP A 345 4.30 -29.10 17.21
N MET A 346 4.84 -29.63 18.30
CA MET A 346 6.11 -29.17 18.87
C MET A 346 7.31 -29.34 17.92
N LEU A 347 7.26 -30.28 16.97
CA LEU A 347 8.32 -30.45 15.97
C LEU A 347 8.31 -29.31 14.96
N ASP A 348 7.12 -28.88 14.51
CA ASP A 348 6.98 -27.71 13.65
C ASP A 348 7.40 -26.43 14.38
N LEU A 349 7.04 -26.30 15.66
CA LEU A 349 7.47 -25.16 16.47
C LEU A 349 8.99 -25.12 16.63
N ASP A 350 9.65 -26.27 16.77
CA ASP A 350 11.11 -26.34 16.86
C ASP A 350 11.76 -25.87 15.56
N ILE A 351 11.24 -26.28 14.40
CA ILE A 351 11.69 -25.79 13.09
C ILE A 351 11.45 -24.29 12.99
N PHE A 352 10.22 -23.82 13.21
CA PHE A 352 9.88 -22.38 13.19
C PHE A 352 10.82 -21.56 14.08
N ALA A 353 11.04 -22.02 15.32
CA ALA A 353 11.89 -21.33 16.29
C ALA A 353 13.37 -21.33 15.87
N SER A 354 13.84 -22.36 15.16
CA SER A 354 15.20 -22.41 14.63
C SER A 354 15.48 -21.34 13.56
N HIS A 355 14.42 -20.89 12.89
CA HIS A 355 14.45 -19.80 11.91
C HIS A 355 13.99 -18.46 12.49
N TRP A 356 13.77 -18.36 13.81
CA TRP A 356 13.29 -17.12 14.43
C TRP A 356 14.23 -15.95 14.18
N LEU A 357 13.69 -14.82 13.70
CA LEU A 357 14.42 -13.64 13.25
C LEU A 357 15.34 -13.87 12.04
N GLU A 358 15.22 -15.01 11.36
CA GLU A 358 15.80 -15.14 10.03
C GLU A 358 15.15 -14.14 9.09
N CYS A 359 15.97 -13.58 8.22
CA CYS A 359 15.55 -12.64 7.23
C CYS A 359 16.51 -12.80 6.06
N THR A 360 15.99 -13.28 4.93
CA THR A 360 16.77 -13.55 3.73
C THR A 360 16.51 -12.45 2.71
N ALA A 361 16.82 -11.21 3.06
CA ALA A 361 16.84 -10.16 2.07
C ALA A 361 17.78 -9.05 2.52
N SER A 362 18.20 -8.29 1.53
CA SER A 362 18.13 -6.85 1.48
C SER A 362 17.38 -6.01 2.54
N GLN A 363 16.52 -6.57 3.40
CA GLN A 363 15.49 -5.85 4.17
C GLN A 363 15.72 -5.86 5.69
N CYS A 364 16.83 -6.43 6.16
CA CYS A 364 17.01 -6.76 7.58
C CYS A 364 17.80 -5.71 8.40
N ASP A 365 18.32 -4.65 7.79
CA ASP A 365 19.09 -3.59 8.46
C ASP A 365 18.30 -2.28 8.63
#